data_AF-A0A1L7UAH9-F1
#
_entry.id   AF-A0A1L7UAH9-F1
#
_cell.length_a   1.000
_cell.length_b   1.000
_cell.length_c   1.000
_cell.angle_alpha   90.00
_cell.angle_beta   90.00
_cell.angle_gamma   90.00
#
_symmetry.space_group_name_H-M   'P 1'
#
loop_
_entity.id
_entity.type
_entity.pdbx_description
1 polymer ?
#
loop_
_entity_poly.entity_id
_entity_poly.type
_entity_poly.pdbx_seq_one_letter_code
_entity_poly.pdbx_strand_id
1 'polypeptide(L)'
;MRSSFSQVATASILLASGVNSLAVTHPHSLRSDTPDESALKIPGLPMPNATKSYWQDPPHRIANLRSTKDLPTEKTFDYVIIGSGISGAATAHKLLDRDSNLSILMIEARTAASGATGRNGGHCKPGDYNGVKAWVETYGEDDALRIANMEQDCVNDVRDFVRSHNVSSDFTDVETASLYWTEDSFKTAVESIEFQHELEKRRPNDVPKNKRTIWKGQDARDYWGWPEIVGAVTFKAHTQNPYHTVCGMLEYSLEKGLNLQTNTMALSLNQLGKKTKAGARWEVKTDRGTVKSKQVVLATNGFTPALHPGIASTNFTMPVRNQVSAVTPSANTTDNKVFRRSNSVPDLHSGNVYIAAQPPGAKNAGSVVIGGSTQMSPTRERYITDDTAINDQIAYVLHGAARTVYGYENWGGSTKVIQDWTGIVCETPDGFPLVGEVPAEDGLWAIVCMNGHGMAWAYRSAEALVDMMTEGKTPKWFPEQFKAQRAWEAQGNDEL
;
A
#
# COMPACT_ATOMS: atom_id res chain seq x y z
N MET A 1 74.58 -15.08 -16.15
CA MET A 1 75.09 -14.27 -15.01
C MET A 1 74.20 -13.02 -14.92
N ARG A 2 73.70 -12.64 -13.72
CA ARG A 2 74.05 -11.35 -13.03
C ARG A 2 74.24 -10.19 -14.01
N SER A 3 73.28 -9.26 -14.15
CA SER A 3 73.01 -8.04 -13.32
C SER A 3 73.22 -6.80 -14.21
N SER A 4 72.61 -5.61 -14.03
CA SER A 4 71.87 -5.01 -12.92
C SER A 4 70.75 -4.04 -13.38
N PHE A 5 70.02 -3.45 -12.43
CA PHE A 5 69.22 -2.20 -12.56
C PHE A 5 70.06 -1.04 -13.17
N SER A 6 69.53 0.09 -13.68
CA SER A 6 68.20 0.78 -13.57
C SER A 6 68.01 1.74 -14.78
N GLN A 7 67.00 2.60 -15.01
CA GLN A 7 65.80 3.04 -14.25
C GLN A 7 64.75 3.70 -15.18
N VAL A 8 63.45 3.61 -14.88
CA VAL A 8 62.37 4.50 -15.38
C VAL A 8 61.31 4.67 -14.28
N ALA A 9 60.67 5.84 -14.17
CA ALA A 9 59.83 6.21 -13.03
C ALA A 9 58.35 5.75 -13.13
N THR A 10 57.82 5.22 -12.03
CA THR A 10 56.37 5.04 -11.80
C THR A 10 55.77 6.31 -11.20
N ALA A 11 54.76 6.89 -11.85
CA ALA A 11 53.97 7.99 -11.32
C ALA A 11 52.77 7.45 -10.51
N SER A 12 52.95 7.27 -9.20
CA SER A 12 51.86 6.86 -8.30
C SER A 12 50.91 8.02 -8.01
N ILE A 13 49.70 7.98 -8.55
CA ILE A 13 48.60 8.84 -8.11
C ILE A 13 47.84 8.11 -7.00
N LEU A 14 47.89 8.64 -5.78
CA LEU A 14 46.97 8.24 -4.72
C LEU A 14 45.58 8.79 -5.03
N LEU A 15 44.64 7.92 -5.39
CA LEU A 15 43.22 8.21 -5.20
C LEU A 15 42.85 7.80 -3.79
N ALA A 16 42.57 8.79 -2.94
CA ALA A 16 42.24 8.57 -1.54
C ALA A 16 40.89 7.84 -1.39
N SER A 17 40.81 6.92 -0.43
CA SER A 17 39.59 6.21 -0.07
C SER A 17 38.53 7.17 0.48
N GLY A 18 37.35 7.20 -0.14
CA GLY A 18 36.27 8.12 0.22
C GLY A 18 34.93 7.72 -0.39
N VAL A 19 34.52 6.46 -0.22
CA VAL A 19 33.20 5.96 -0.66
C VAL A 19 32.33 5.74 0.57
N ASN A 20 31.37 6.64 0.81
CA ASN A 20 30.36 6.45 1.85
C ASN A 20 29.33 5.41 1.38
N SER A 21 29.00 4.44 2.25
CA SER A 21 27.85 3.55 2.05
C SER A 21 26.55 4.34 2.17
N LEU A 22 25.58 4.04 1.31
CA LEU A 22 24.20 4.56 1.41
C LEU A 22 23.40 3.71 2.39
N ALA A 23 23.71 3.92 3.68
CA ALA A 23 22.87 3.47 4.78
C ALA A 23 21.52 4.24 4.83
N VAL A 24 20.67 3.84 5.78
CA VAL A 24 19.33 4.41 6.05
C VAL A 24 19.33 5.94 5.94
N THR A 25 18.43 6.49 5.11
CA THR A 25 18.26 7.93 4.94
C THR A 25 17.58 8.57 6.15
N HIS A 26 18.39 9.02 7.12
CA HIS A 26 17.92 9.99 8.11
C HIS A 26 17.64 11.35 7.42
N PRO A 27 16.67 12.14 7.91
CA PRO A 27 16.35 13.44 7.36
C PRO A 27 17.43 14.48 7.72
N HIS A 28 17.89 15.22 6.72
CA HIS A 28 18.41 16.61 6.73
C HIS A 28 19.40 16.80 5.55
N SER A 29 18.86 16.96 4.34
CA SER A 29 19.56 17.72 3.30
C SER A 29 19.08 19.17 3.37
N LEU A 30 19.99 20.11 3.66
CA LEU A 30 19.68 21.54 3.70
C LEU A 30 19.01 21.98 2.38
N ARG A 31 17.99 22.85 2.48
CA ARG A 31 17.40 23.54 1.32
C ARG A 31 18.51 24.27 0.55
N SER A 32 18.54 24.12 -0.77
CA SER A 32 19.32 25.01 -1.63
C SER A 32 18.51 26.28 -1.91
N ASP A 33 18.97 27.43 -1.43
CA ASP A 33 18.22 28.69 -1.45
C ASP A 33 18.05 29.30 -2.85
N THR A 34 16.97 28.92 -3.52
CA THR A 34 16.22 29.81 -4.42
C THR A 34 14.73 29.53 -4.27
N PRO A 35 13.89 30.48 -3.82
CA PRO A 35 12.44 30.31 -3.78
C PRO A 35 11.85 30.54 -5.18
N ASP A 36 11.73 29.47 -5.96
CA ASP A 36 10.64 29.38 -6.93
C ASP A 36 9.37 29.05 -6.13
N GLU A 37 8.43 30.00 -6.02
CA GLU A 37 7.13 29.78 -5.37
C GLU A 37 6.27 28.86 -6.27
N SER A 38 6.65 27.59 -6.33
CA SER A 38 5.94 26.58 -7.11
C SER A 38 4.55 26.39 -6.50
N ALA A 39 3.56 27.06 -7.09
CA ALA A 39 2.18 27.04 -6.64
C ALA A 39 1.72 25.60 -6.43
N LEU A 40 1.11 25.32 -5.27
CA LEU A 40 0.65 24.00 -4.84
C LEU A 40 0.00 23.24 -6.00
N LYS A 41 0.73 22.27 -6.57
CA LYS A 41 0.24 21.39 -7.62
C LYS A 41 -0.69 20.37 -6.99
N ILE A 42 -1.89 20.82 -6.62
CA ILE A 42 -2.99 19.98 -6.14
C ILE A 42 -3.20 18.87 -7.19
N PRO A 43 -2.89 17.60 -6.87
CA PRO A 43 -2.99 16.53 -7.86
C PRO A 43 -4.46 16.33 -8.27
N GLY A 44 -4.70 16.00 -9.54
CA GLY A 44 -6.05 15.96 -10.11
C GLY A 44 -6.92 14.81 -9.61
N LEU A 45 -8.25 14.96 -9.79
CA LEU A 45 -9.26 13.92 -9.60
C LEU A 45 -9.03 12.71 -10.54
N PRO A 46 -9.66 11.54 -10.30
CA PRO A 46 -9.46 10.33 -11.11
C PRO A 46 -9.71 10.53 -12.60
N MET A 47 -8.73 10.15 -13.44
CA MET A 47 -8.86 10.22 -14.89
C MET A 47 -9.83 9.13 -15.41
N PRO A 48 -10.67 9.43 -16.43
CA PRO A 48 -11.70 8.50 -16.93
C PRO A 48 -11.13 7.36 -17.76
N ASN A 49 -10.02 7.60 -18.47
CA ASN A 49 -9.38 6.69 -19.42
C ASN A 49 -8.14 5.98 -18.85
N ALA A 50 -8.19 5.64 -17.55
CA ALA A 50 -7.09 4.99 -16.86
C ALA A 50 -6.70 3.62 -17.46
N THR A 51 -5.44 3.24 -17.28
CA THR A 51 -4.92 1.91 -17.62
C THR A 51 -5.83 0.82 -17.05
N LYS A 52 -6.16 -0.21 -17.84
CA LYS A 52 -6.90 -1.38 -17.34
C LYS A 52 -5.96 -2.18 -16.45
N SER A 53 -6.41 -2.62 -15.27
CA SER A 53 -5.63 -3.57 -14.46
C SER A 53 -5.92 -5.01 -14.87
N TYR A 54 -4.87 -5.84 -14.84
CA TYR A 54 -4.93 -7.29 -14.98
C TYR A 54 -5.94 -7.97 -14.04
N TRP A 55 -6.09 -7.44 -12.81
CA TRP A 55 -7.06 -7.97 -11.84
C TRP A 55 -8.51 -7.69 -12.20
N GLN A 56 -8.76 -6.61 -12.95
CA GLN A 56 -10.09 -6.12 -13.33
C GLN A 56 -10.54 -6.71 -14.68
N ASP A 57 -10.03 -7.89 -15.03
CA ASP A 57 -10.37 -8.60 -16.27
C ASP A 57 -10.68 -10.09 -16.01
N PRO A 58 -11.95 -10.53 -16.08
CA PRO A 58 -13.15 -9.74 -16.34
C PRO A 58 -13.48 -8.75 -15.20
N PRO A 59 -14.29 -7.71 -15.45
CA PRO A 59 -14.86 -6.91 -14.37
C PRO A 59 -15.78 -7.74 -13.47
N HIS A 60 -15.83 -7.43 -12.17
CA HIS A 60 -16.72 -8.11 -11.21
C HIS A 60 -18.20 -7.82 -11.52
N ARG A 61 -19.11 -8.66 -11.00
CA ARG A 61 -20.56 -8.47 -11.19
C ARG A 61 -21.08 -7.11 -10.70
N ILE A 62 -20.43 -6.52 -9.69
CA ILE A 62 -20.76 -5.18 -9.17
C ILE A 62 -19.94 -4.03 -9.77
N ALA A 63 -19.07 -4.27 -10.76
CA ALA A 63 -18.12 -3.26 -11.26
C ALA A 63 -18.81 -1.95 -11.68
N ASN A 64 -19.98 -2.03 -12.32
CA ASN A 64 -20.80 -0.90 -12.74
C ASN A 64 -22.12 -0.79 -11.95
N LEU A 65 -22.17 -1.31 -10.71
CA LEU A 65 -23.40 -1.29 -9.91
C LEU A 65 -23.79 0.14 -9.50
N ARG A 66 -25.09 0.41 -9.61
CA ARG A 66 -25.78 1.53 -8.97
C ARG A 66 -27.01 0.96 -8.27
N SER A 67 -26.98 0.84 -6.94
CA SER A 67 -28.04 0.17 -6.15
C SER A 67 -29.42 0.84 -6.33
N THR A 68 -29.43 2.13 -6.65
CA THR A 68 -30.57 2.84 -7.23
C THR A 68 -30.17 3.44 -8.58
N LYS A 69 -31.05 3.36 -9.59
CA LYS A 69 -30.84 3.91 -10.95
C LYS A 69 -30.36 5.37 -10.91
N ASP A 70 -31.09 6.18 -10.17
CA ASP A 70 -30.87 7.60 -10.00
C ASP A 70 -30.23 7.85 -8.62
N LEU A 71 -29.45 8.94 -8.49
CA LEU A 71 -28.77 9.29 -7.25
C LEU A 71 -29.81 9.81 -6.23
N PRO A 72 -29.88 9.28 -4.99
CA PRO A 72 -30.95 9.61 -4.05
C PRO A 72 -30.72 10.96 -3.32
N THR A 73 -30.78 12.07 -4.07
CA THR A 73 -30.50 13.44 -3.60
C THR A 73 -31.40 13.91 -2.44
N GLU A 74 -32.65 13.46 -2.43
CA GLU A 74 -33.64 13.86 -1.42
C GLU A 74 -33.43 13.20 -0.05
N LYS A 75 -32.57 12.17 0.03
CA LYS A 75 -32.26 11.48 1.29
C LYS A 75 -31.03 12.12 1.97
N THR A 76 -31.18 12.41 3.26
CA THR A 76 -30.03 12.55 4.15
C THR A 76 -29.62 11.16 4.64
N PHE A 77 -28.36 10.81 4.44
CA PHE A 77 -27.74 9.58 4.89
C PHE A 77 -27.12 9.75 6.28
N ASP A 78 -26.88 8.63 6.95
CA ASP A 78 -26.09 8.61 8.19
C ASP A 78 -24.60 8.76 7.84
N TYR A 79 -24.16 8.02 6.81
CA TYR A 79 -22.79 8.06 6.30
C TYR A 79 -22.77 8.18 4.77
N VAL A 80 -21.92 9.06 4.24
CA VAL A 80 -21.49 9.04 2.84
C VAL A 80 -20.01 8.67 2.79
N ILE A 81 -19.69 7.55 2.14
CA ILE A 81 -18.33 7.03 1.99
C ILE A 81 -17.86 7.30 0.56
N ILE A 82 -16.70 7.93 0.41
CA ILE A 82 -16.18 8.37 -0.89
C ILE A 82 -14.97 7.51 -1.25
N GLY A 83 -15.13 6.66 -2.28
CA GLY A 83 -14.15 5.66 -2.71
C GLY A 83 -14.52 4.26 -2.20
N SER A 84 -14.53 3.28 -3.13
CA SER A 84 -14.91 1.89 -2.88
C SER A 84 -13.71 0.92 -2.79
N GLY A 85 -12.51 1.46 -2.57
CA GLY A 85 -11.33 0.68 -2.22
C GLY A 85 -11.42 0.08 -0.81
N ILE A 86 -10.39 -0.68 -0.42
CA ILE A 86 -10.37 -1.46 0.83
C ILE A 86 -10.76 -0.66 2.08
N SER A 87 -10.30 0.59 2.23
CA SER A 87 -10.69 1.46 3.35
C SER A 87 -12.21 1.66 3.42
N GLY A 88 -12.83 2.11 2.32
CA GLY A 88 -14.26 2.41 2.27
C GLY A 88 -15.14 1.17 2.37
N ALA A 89 -14.72 0.07 1.74
CA ALA A 89 -15.39 -1.22 1.84
C ALA A 89 -15.35 -1.79 3.27
N ALA A 90 -14.20 -1.74 3.94
CA ALA A 90 -14.07 -2.18 5.32
C ALA A 90 -14.86 -1.29 6.29
N THR A 91 -14.86 0.04 6.10
CA THR A 91 -15.70 0.95 6.90
C THR A 91 -17.19 0.70 6.71
N ALA A 92 -17.65 0.49 5.47
CA ALA A 92 -19.06 0.17 5.19
C ALA A 92 -19.51 -1.14 5.85
N HIS A 93 -18.72 -2.20 5.67
CA HIS A 93 -18.93 -3.51 6.31
C HIS A 93 -19.03 -3.35 7.84
N LYS A 94 -18.02 -2.73 8.47
CA LYS A 94 -17.93 -2.63 9.94
C LYS A 94 -19.04 -1.76 10.56
N LEU A 95 -19.51 -0.74 9.85
CA LEU A 95 -20.71 0.02 10.25
C LEU A 95 -21.97 -0.86 10.20
N LEU A 96 -22.21 -1.56 9.09
CA LEU A 96 -23.40 -2.39 8.89
C LEU A 96 -23.40 -3.69 9.72
N ASP A 97 -22.23 -4.12 10.21
CA ASP A 97 -22.08 -5.20 11.17
C ASP A 97 -22.43 -4.78 12.61
N ARG A 98 -22.23 -3.51 12.96
CA ARG A 98 -22.64 -2.94 14.25
C ARG A 98 -24.11 -2.54 14.26
N ASP A 99 -24.60 -1.91 13.19
CA ASP A 99 -26.01 -1.58 13.00
C ASP A 99 -26.41 -1.63 11.52
N SER A 100 -27.17 -2.66 11.14
CA SER A 100 -27.71 -2.85 9.79
C SER A 100 -28.86 -1.90 9.42
N ASN A 101 -29.31 -1.04 10.34
CA ASN A 101 -30.30 0.01 10.05
C ASN A 101 -29.64 1.30 9.51
N LEU A 102 -28.32 1.43 9.59
CA LEU A 102 -27.58 2.62 9.16
C LEU A 102 -27.76 2.87 7.65
N SER A 103 -28.19 4.08 7.29
CA SER A 103 -28.26 4.47 5.89
C SER A 103 -26.90 4.94 5.38
N ILE A 104 -26.21 4.05 4.68
CA ILE A 104 -24.91 4.31 4.05
C ILE A 104 -25.06 4.45 2.54
N LEU A 105 -24.50 5.52 2.00
CA LEU A 105 -24.27 5.72 0.57
C LEU A 105 -22.76 5.69 0.29
N MET A 106 -22.31 4.80 -0.59
CA MET A 106 -20.94 4.80 -1.10
C MET A 106 -20.92 5.27 -2.54
N ILE A 107 -20.12 6.30 -2.81
CA ILE A 107 -19.90 6.83 -4.16
C ILE A 107 -18.49 6.47 -4.65
N GLU A 108 -18.40 6.06 -5.91
CA GLU A 108 -17.15 5.65 -6.56
C GLU A 108 -17.07 6.32 -7.94
N ALA A 109 -15.96 6.99 -8.21
CA ALA A 109 -15.77 7.79 -9.42
C ALA A 109 -15.74 6.93 -10.70
N ARG A 110 -15.20 5.71 -10.60
CA ARG A 110 -15.07 4.77 -11.72
C ARG A 110 -15.85 3.49 -11.43
N THR A 111 -15.31 2.32 -11.77
CA THR A 111 -15.88 1.03 -11.36
C THR A 111 -15.57 0.73 -9.88
N ALA A 112 -16.38 -0.13 -9.25
CA ALA A 112 -16.17 -0.59 -7.87
C ALA A 112 -14.72 -1.09 -7.65
N ALA A 113 -14.12 -0.82 -6.49
CA ALA A 113 -12.76 -1.20 -6.07
C ALA A 113 -11.60 -0.85 -7.04
N SER A 114 -11.83 -0.03 -8.06
CA SER A 114 -10.94 0.12 -9.23
C SER A 114 -9.67 0.96 -9.03
N GLY A 115 -9.52 1.63 -7.88
CA GLY A 115 -8.31 2.37 -7.49
C GLY A 115 -7.15 1.45 -7.07
N ALA A 116 -6.29 1.92 -6.15
CA ALA A 116 -5.10 1.19 -5.69
C ALA A 116 -5.38 -0.27 -5.25
N THR A 117 -6.55 -0.53 -4.66
CA THR A 117 -7.03 -1.88 -4.30
C THR A 117 -7.02 -2.83 -5.49
N GLY A 118 -7.79 -2.56 -6.54
CA GLY A 118 -7.82 -3.39 -7.74
C GLY A 118 -6.61 -3.24 -8.66
N ARG A 119 -5.48 -2.69 -8.18
CA ARG A 119 -4.28 -2.35 -8.97
C ARG A 119 -2.95 -2.77 -8.34
N ASN A 120 -2.91 -3.30 -7.11
CA ASN A 120 -1.65 -3.65 -6.42
C ASN A 120 -1.07 -5.02 -6.85
N GLY A 121 0.03 -5.46 -6.23
CA GLY A 121 0.74 -6.70 -6.55
C GLY A 121 0.06 -8.01 -6.14
N GLY A 122 -1.05 -7.98 -5.39
CA GLY A 122 -1.76 -9.16 -4.90
C GLY A 122 -1.24 -9.74 -3.59
N HIS A 123 -0.27 -9.11 -2.93
CA HIS A 123 0.22 -9.53 -1.61
C HIS A 123 -0.75 -9.16 -0.47
N CYS A 124 -0.78 -10.01 0.57
CA CYS A 124 -1.31 -9.69 1.89
C CYS A 124 -0.29 -10.22 2.91
N LYS A 125 0.69 -9.38 3.27
CA LYS A 125 1.85 -9.78 4.07
C LYS A 125 2.20 -8.70 5.11
N PRO A 126 2.66 -9.10 6.32
CA PRO A 126 3.22 -8.18 7.30
C PRO A 126 4.70 -7.94 7.01
N GLY A 127 4.99 -6.93 6.18
CA GLY A 127 6.32 -6.57 5.72
C GLY A 127 7.05 -5.60 6.64
N ASP A 128 6.35 -4.63 7.20
CA ASP A 128 6.95 -3.43 7.80
C ASP A 128 7.33 -3.60 9.26
N TYR A 129 6.83 -4.65 9.94
CA TYR A 129 7.37 -5.06 11.24
C TYR A 129 8.91 -5.29 11.21
N ASN A 130 9.53 -5.47 10.02
CA ASN A 130 10.99 -5.38 9.85
C ASN A 130 11.62 -4.04 10.29
N GLY A 131 10.85 -2.96 10.42
CA GLY A 131 11.26 -1.65 10.90
C GLY A 131 11.18 -1.45 12.42
N VAL A 132 10.75 -2.46 13.19
CA VAL A 132 10.45 -2.27 14.63
C VAL A 132 11.63 -1.75 15.44
N LYS A 133 12.89 -2.06 15.07
CA LYS A 133 14.09 -1.48 15.70
C LYS A 133 14.05 0.06 15.64
N ALA A 134 13.86 0.62 14.45
CA ALA A 134 13.74 2.06 14.25
C ALA A 134 12.48 2.64 14.93
N TRP A 135 11.37 1.89 14.97
CA TRP A 135 10.17 2.33 15.70
C TRP A 135 10.37 2.37 17.22
N VAL A 136 11.13 1.44 17.82
CA VAL A 136 11.49 1.52 19.25
C VAL A 136 12.44 2.70 19.50
N GLU A 137 13.42 2.90 18.62
CA GLU A 137 14.37 4.02 18.69
C GLU A 137 13.66 5.38 18.55
N THR A 138 12.52 5.47 17.85
CA THR A 138 11.78 6.72 17.58
C THR A 138 10.59 6.96 18.53
N TYR A 139 9.82 5.92 18.86
CA TYR A 139 8.54 6.01 19.57
C TYR A 139 8.49 5.19 20.87
N GLY A 140 9.53 4.42 21.18
CA GLY A 140 9.54 3.49 22.32
C GLY A 140 8.77 2.19 22.07
N GLU A 141 8.89 1.25 23.01
CA GLU A 141 8.45 -0.14 22.78
C GLU A 141 6.95 -0.32 22.63
N ASP A 142 6.14 0.39 23.41
CA ASP A 142 4.68 0.20 23.37
C ASP A 142 4.08 0.61 22.02
N ASP A 143 4.51 1.73 21.43
CA ASP A 143 4.03 2.17 20.11
C ASP A 143 4.63 1.33 18.98
N ALA A 144 5.92 0.99 19.04
CA ALA A 144 6.53 0.07 18.08
C ALA A 144 5.81 -1.28 18.04
N LEU A 145 5.35 -1.79 19.20
CA LEU A 145 4.55 -3.00 19.30
C LEU A 145 3.08 -2.79 18.88
N ARG A 146 2.46 -1.62 19.12
CA ARG A 146 1.14 -1.29 18.53
C ARG A 146 1.21 -1.34 17.01
N ILE A 147 2.19 -0.69 16.38
CA ILE A 147 2.36 -0.66 14.92
C ILE A 147 2.63 -2.07 14.38
N ALA A 148 3.51 -2.84 15.04
CA ALA A 148 3.85 -4.21 14.64
C ALA A 148 2.64 -5.16 14.67
N ASN A 149 1.82 -5.11 15.73
CA ASN A 149 0.61 -5.92 15.82
C ASN A 149 -0.51 -5.39 14.92
N MET A 150 -0.59 -4.07 14.68
CA MET A 150 -1.55 -3.46 13.76
C MET A 150 -1.40 -4.02 12.34
N GLU A 151 -0.16 -4.14 11.86
CA GLU A 151 0.12 -4.76 10.55
C GLU A 151 -0.19 -6.26 10.55
N GLN A 152 0.34 -7.01 11.52
CA GLN A 152 0.14 -8.46 11.57
C GLN A 152 -1.33 -8.84 11.71
N ASP A 153 -2.07 -8.18 12.60
CA ASP A 153 -3.45 -8.52 12.83
C ASP A 153 -4.36 -8.05 11.71
N CYS A 154 -4.10 -6.93 11.03
CA CYS A 154 -4.88 -6.58 9.84
C CYS A 154 -4.77 -7.65 8.74
N VAL A 155 -3.61 -8.30 8.59
CA VAL A 155 -3.43 -9.45 7.68
C VAL A 155 -4.21 -10.68 8.17
N ASN A 156 -4.25 -10.91 9.50
CA ASN A 156 -5.10 -11.95 10.10
C ASN A 156 -6.60 -11.67 9.83
N ASP A 157 -7.05 -10.44 10.07
CA ASP A 157 -8.43 -9.99 9.95
C ASP A 157 -8.94 -10.11 8.50
N VAL A 158 -8.11 -9.78 7.50
CA VAL A 158 -8.44 -9.95 6.06
C VAL A 158 -8.54 -11.42 5.67
N ARG A 159 -7.60 -12.27 6.12
CA ARG A 159 -7.65 -13.73 5.91
C ARG A 159 -8.94 -14.30 6.50
N ASP A 160 -9.27 -13.92 7.73
CA ASP A 160 -10.40 -14.50 8.46
C ASP A 160 -11.73 -13.96 7.94
N PHE A 161 -11.79 -12.72 7.43
CA PHE A 161 -12.92 -12.23 6.62
C PHE A 161 -13.14 -13.10 5.37
N VAL A 162 -12.09 -13.30 4.55
CA VAL A 162 -12.18 -14.08 3.30
C VAL A 162 -12.64 -15.51 3.55
N ARG A 163 -12.14 -16.14 4.62
CA ARG A 163 -12.51 -17.52 5.00
C ARG A 163 -13.93 -17.63 5.56
N SER A 164 -14.34 -16.72 6.45
CA SER A 164 -15.68 -16.74 7.05
C SER A 164 -16.79 -16.43 6.04
N HIS A 165 -16.51 -15.58 5.05
CA HIS A 165 -17.47 -15.17 4.01
C HIS A 165 -17.29 -15.94 2.68
N ASN A 166 -16.40 -16.95 2.63
CA ASN A 166 -16.13 -17.78 1.45
C ASN A 166 -15.81 -16.98 0.16
N VAL A 167 -15.01 -15.92 0.28
CA VAL A 167 -14.80 -14.96 -0.82
C VAL A 167 -13.90 -15.56 -1.91
N SER A 168 -14.42 -15.63 -3.14
CA SER A 168 -13.73 -16.21 -4.30
C SER A 168 -12.70 -15.26 -4.90
N SER A 169 -11.52 -15.19 -4.26
CA SER A 169 -10.46 -14.23 -4.56
C SER A 169 -9.06 -14.86 -4.71
N ASP A 170 -8.97 -16.14 -5.08
CA ASP A 170 -7.70 -16.89 -5.22
C ASP A 170 -6.79 -16.84 -3.97
N PHE A 171 -7.37 -16.56 -2.79
CA PHE A 171 -6.65 -16.27 -1.55
C PHE A 171 -5.89 -17.51 -1.04
N THR A 172 -4.57 -17.42 -1.04
CA THR A 172 -3.66 -18.56 -0.86
C THR A 172 -2.65 -18.28 0.25
N ASP A 173 -2.50 -19.22 1.19
CA ASP A 173 -1.45 -19.20 2.21
C ASP A 173 -0.11 -19.54 1.55
N VAL A 174 0.89 -18.65 1.71
CA VAL A 174 2.22 -18.80 1.11
C VAL A 174 3.32 -18.56 2.14
N GLU A 175 4.47 -19.17 1.89
CA GLU A 175 5.72 -18.59 2.39
C GLU A 175 6.07 -17.36 1.54
N THR A 176 6.48 -16.29 2.21
CA THR A 176 7.04 -15.10 1.59
C THR A 176 8.44 -14.82 2.09
N ALA A 177 9.22 -14.04 1.33
CA ALA A 177 10.55 -13.63 1.72
C ALA A 177 10.82 -12.15 1.45
N SER A 178 11.67 -11.55 2.28
CA SER A 178 12.58 -10.50 1.83
C SER A 178 13.88 -11.18 1.38
N LEU A 179 14.33 -10.90 0.16
CA LEU A 179 15.52 -11.48 -0.47
C LEU A 179 16.55 -10.38 -0.64
N TYR A 180 17.83 -10.64 -0.34
CA TYR A 180 18.84 -9.60 -0.29
C TYR A 180 20.01 -9.91 -1.23
N TRP A 181 20.32 -8.94 -2.09
CA TRP A 181 21.48 -8.99 -2.99
C TRP A 181 22.74 -8.48 -2.29
N THR A 182 22.62 -7.48 -1.41
CA THR A 182 23.74 -6.74 -0.80
C THR A 182 23.97 -7.14 0.64
N GLU A 183 25.25 -7.26 1.04
CA GLU A 183 25.64 -7.63 2.41
C GLU A 183 25.20 -6.58 3.44
N ASP A 184 25.31 -5.28 3.11
CA ASP A 184 24.86 -4.17 3.96
C ASP A 184 23.35 -4.27 4.27
N SER A 185 22.50 -4.41 3.25
CA SER A 185 21.04 -4.51 3.43
C SER A 185 20.64 -5.79 4.18
N PHE A 186 21.31 -6.91 3.89
CA PHE A 186 21.06 -8.16 4.60
C PHE A 186 21.48 -8.06 6.08
N LYS A 187 22.64 -7.45 6.38
CA LYS A 187 23.11 -7.19 7.74
C LYS A 187 22.10 -6.33 8.51
N THR A 188 21.61 -5.25 7.93
CA THR A 188 20.59 -4.39 8.55
C THR A 188 19.29 -5.16 8.84
N ALA A 189 18.86 -6.03 7.93
CA ALA A 189 17.71 -6.89 8.17
C ALA A 189 17.96 -7.87 9.33
N VAL A 190 19.11 -8.56 9.34
CA VAL A 190 19.53 -9.49 10.39
C VAL A 190 19.56 -8.80 11.75
N GLU A 191 20.16 -7.60 11.87
CA GLU A 191 20.16 -6.81 13.11
C GLU A 191 18.75 -6.50 13.61
N SER A 192 17.79 -6.21 12.72
CA SER A 192 16.40 -5.96 13.12
C SER A 192 15.69 -7.25 13.58
N ILE A 193 15.95 -8.40 12.94
CA ILE A 193 15.37 -9.68 13.38
C ILE A 193 15.99 -10.16 14.70
N GLU A 194 17.29 -9.95 14.91
CA GLU A 194 17.96 -10.25 16.18
C GLU A 194 17.43 -9.33 17.29
N PHE A 195 17.21 -8.04 17.01
CA PHE A 195 16.50 -7.12 17.92
C PHE A 195 15.05 -7.56 18.23
N GLN A 196 14.30 -8.05 17.24
CA GLN A 196 12.96 -8.61 17.43
C GLN A 196 12.96 -9.79 18.40
N HIS A 197 13.96 -10.68 18.32
CA HIS A 197 14.11 -11.80 19.25
C HIS A 197 14.46 -11.34 20.68
N GLU A 198 15.31 -10.31 20.86
CA GLU A 198 15.59 -9.76 22.20
C GLU A 198 14.40 -8.96 22.78
N LEU A 199 13.56 -8.35 21.94
CA LEU A 199 12.29 -7.75 22.36
C LEU A 199 11.29 -8.83 22.79
N GLU A 200 11.17 -9.93 22.04
CA GLU A 200 10.32 -11.07 22.39
C GLU A 200 10.71 -11.72 23.71
N LYS A 201 12.01 -11.96 23.97
CA LYS A 201 12.45 -12.52 25.27
C LYS A 201 12.03 -11.68 26.47
N ARG A 202 11.91 -10.35 26.29
CA ARG A 202 11.49 -9.40 27.33
C ARG A 202 9.98 -9.21 27.38
N ARG A 203 9.28 -9.36 26.25
CA ARG A 203 7.84 -9.11 26.09
C ARG A 203 7.15 -10.23 25.26
N PRO A 204 7.16 -11.49 25.74
CA PRO A 204 6.82 -12.66 24.91
C PRO A 204 5.34 -12.77 24.51
N ASN A 205 4.47 -11.99 25.13
CA ASN A 205 3.04 -11.94 24.79
C ASN A 205 2.67 -10.78 23.85
N ASP A 206 3.57 -9.79 23.69
CA ASP A 206 3.27 -8.52 23.03
C ASP A 206 3.82 -8.48 21.59
N VAL A 207 4.71 -9.39 21.23
CA VAL A 207 5.35 -9.47 19.91
C VAL A 207 4.51 -10.29 18.93
N PRO A 208 4.36 -9.87 17.65
CA PRO A 208 3.72 -10.66 16.60
C PRO A 208 4.16 -12.13 16.55
N LYS A 209 3.19 -13.04 16.48
CA LYS A 209 3.43 -14.50 16.55
C LYS A 209 4.02 -15.10 15.26
N ASN A 210 4.07 -14.34 14.16
CA ASN A 210 4.58 -14.78 12.87
C ASN A 210 6.11 -14.68 12.83
N LYS A 211 6.78 -15.82 12.98
CA LYS A 211 8.24 -15.87 13.10
C LYS A 211 8.92 -15.68 11.75
N ARG A 212 10.05 -14.96 11.78
CA ARG A 212 10.91 -14.67 10.64
C ARG A 212 12.15 -15.57 10.73
N THR A 213 12.46 -16.31 9.67
CA THR A 213 13.61 -17.21 9.60
C THR A 213 14.69 -16.60 8.72
N ILE A 214 15.90 -16.44 9.28
CA ILE A 214 17.07 -15.92 8.58
C ILE A 214 17.80 -17.08 7.90
N TRP A 215 18.07 -16.94 6.60
CA TRP A 215 18.91 -17.85 5.82
C TRP A 215 20.13 -17.06 5.32
N LYS A 216 21.35 -17.59 5.51
CA LYS A 216 22.62 -16.89 5.23
C LYS A 216 23.41 -17.63 4.15
N GLY A 217 23.97 -16.92 3.18
CA GLY A 217 24.89 -17.48 2.18
C GLY A 217 24.29 -18.63 1.36
N GLN A 218 24.96 -19.79 1.36
CA GLN A 218 24.53 -20.93 0.54
C GLN A 218 23.17 -21.49 0.97
N ASP A 219 22.88 -21.53 2.28
CA ASP A 219 21.59 -22.00 2.80
C ASP A 219 20.43 -21.15 2.24
N ALA A 220 20.63 -19.85 2.02
CA ALA A 220 19.64 -18.98 1.40
C ALA A 220 19.41 -19.32 -0.08
N ARG A 221 20.50 -19.55 -0.82
CA ARG A 221 20.44 -19.88 -2.26
C ARG A 221 19.80 -21.24 -2.50
N ASP A 222 20.16 -22.24 -1.69
CA ASP A 222 19.62 -23.59 -1.77
C ASP A 222 18.16 -23.65 -1.29
N TYR A 223 17.80 -22.92 -0.23
CA TYR A 223 16.43 -22.87 0.28
C TYR A 223 15.49 -22.10 -0.64
N TRP A 224 15.96 -21.01 -1.25
CA TRP A 224 15.15 -20.16 -2.11
C TRP A 224 15.12 -20.62 -3.58
N GLY A 225 16.22 -21.17 -4.09
CA GLY A 225 16.38 -21.57 -5.50
C GLY A 225 16.93 -20.46 -6.41
N TRP A 226 17.68 -19.49 -5.88
CA TRP A 226 18.25 -18.36 -6.64
C TRP A 226 19.74 -18.16 -6.27
N PRO A 227 20.69 -18.27 -7.23
CA PRO A 227 22.12 -18.22 -6.93
C PRO A 227 22.73 -16.85 -6.59
N GLU A 228 22.06 -15.71 -6.84
CA GLU A 228 22.69 -14.39 -6.67
C GLU A 228 22.53 -13.76 -5.27
N ILE A 229 21.71 -14.34 -4.39
CA ILE A 229 21.46 -13.76 -3.06
C ILE A 229 22.55 -14.08 -2.04
N VAL A 230 22.81 -13.09 -1.17
CA VAL A 230 23.64 -13.25 0.03
C VAL A 230 22.83 -13.72 1.23
N GLY A 231 21.51 -13.52 1.22
CA GLY A 231 20.63 -13.94 2.31
C GLY A 231 19.14 -13.75 2.03
N ALA A 232 18.32 -14.35 2.89
CA ALA A 232 16.87 -14.24 2.85
C ALA A 232 16.28 -14.21 4.27
N VAL A 233 15.13 -13.54 4.41
CA VAL A 233 14.30 -13.56 5.63
C VAL A 233 12.91 -14.05 5.24
N THR A 234 12.57 -15.31 5.57
CA THR A 234 11.29 -15.93 5.21
C THR A 234 10.28 -15.90 6.35
N PHE A 235 8.99 -15.80 6.02
CA PHE A 235 7.87 -15.74 6.99
C PHE A 235 6.55 -16.14 6.31
N LYS A 236 5.47 -16.31 7.10
CA LYS A 236 4.15 -16.66 6.56
C LYS A 236 3.38 -15.42 6.10
N ALA A 237 2.68 -15.53 4.98
CA ALA A 237 1.82 -14.49 4.43
C ALA A 237 0.76 -15.10 3.50
N HIS A 238 0.03 -14.25 2.78
CA HIS A 238 -0.95 -14.67 1.79
C HIS A 238 -0.78 -13.91 0.46
N THR A 239 -1.24 -14.51 -0.63
CA THR A 239 -1.48 -13.84 -1.92
C THR A 239 -2.96 -13.97 -2.31
N GLN A 240 -3.45 -13.06 -3.13
CA GLN A 240 -4.87 -12.95 -3.50
C GLN A 240 -5.05 -12.15 -4.79
N ASN A 241 -6.23 -12.27 -5.40
CA ASN A 241 -6.80 -11.26 -6.28
C ASN A 241 -7.42 -10.15 -5.40
N PRO A 242 -6.77 -8.97 -5.27
CA PRO A 242 -7.18 -7.94 -4.31
C PRO A 242 -8.48 -7.23 -4.74
N TYR A 243 -8.79 -7.27 -6.04
CA TYR A 243 -10.03 -6.75 -6.60
C TYR A 243 -11.22 -7.60 -6.14
N HIS A 244 -11.14 -8.93 -6.29
CA HIS A 244 -12.18 -9.85 -5.85
C HIS A 244 -12.39 -9.84 -4.33
N THR A 245 -11.31 -9.80 -3.52
CA THR A 245 -11.44 -9.74 -2.05
C THR A 245 -12.29 -8.56 -1.60
N VAL A 246 -12.06 -7.38 -2.17
CA VAL A 246 -12.79 -6.16 -1.78
C VAL A 246 -14.17 -6.07 -2.45
N CYS A 247 -14.35 -6.61 -3.66
CA CYS A 247 -15.70 -6.83 -4.18
C CYS A 247 -16.54 -7.75 -3.29
N GLY A 248 -15.96 -8.77 -2.66
CA GLY A 248 -16.64 -9.59 -1.63
C GLY A 248 -17.07 -8.79 -0.40
N MET A 249 -16.21 -7.90 0.12
CA MET A 249 -16.54 -6.97 1.22
C MET A 249 -17.71 -6.04 0.85
N LEU A 250 -17.71 -5.52 -0.39
CA LEU A 250 -18.80 -4.70 -0.90
C LEU A 250 -20.09 -5.49 -1.10
N GLU A 251 -20.02 -6.73 -1.57
CA GLU A 251 -21.21 -7.59 -1.80
C GLU A 251 -21.89 -7.98 -0.48
N TYR A 252 -21.13 -8.32 0.57
CA TYR A 252 -21.68 -8.51 1.92
C TYR A 252 -22.31 -7.22 2.49
N SER A 253 -21.71 -6.06 2.22
CA SER A 253 -22.27 -4.76 2.60
C SER A 253 -23.56 -4.43 1.83
N LEU A 254 -23.65 -4.82 0.55
CA LEU A 254 -24.85 -4.68 -0.29
C LEU A 254 -26.01 -5.55 0.22
N GLU A 255 -25.73 -6.77 0.68
CA GLU A 255 -26.71 -7.64 1.34
C GLU A 255 -27.26 -7.03 2.64
N LYS A 256 -26.46 -6.19 3.33
CA LYS A 256 -26.89 -5.39 4.49
C LYS A 256 -27.45 -4.00 4.14
N GLY A 257 -27.73 -3.72 2.87
CA GLY A 257 -28.46 -2.51 2.46
C GLY A 257 -27.60 -1.29 2.07
N LEU A 258 -26.29 -1.45 1.88
CA LEU A 258 -25.44 -0.40 1.31
C LEU A 258 -26.00 0.12 -0.03
N ASN A 259 -26.10 1.44 -0.21
CA ASN A 259 -26.32 2.00 -1.55
C ASN A 259 -24.97 2.29 -2.21
N LEU A 260 -24.52 1.44 -3.14
CA LEU A 260 -23.30 1.66 -3.92
C LEU A 260 -23.64 2.37 -5.23
N GLN A 261 -22.92 3.44 -5.53
CA GLN A 261 -23.08 4.24 -6.74
C GLN A 261 -21.72 4.37 -7.46
N THR A 262 -21.42 3.39 -8.31
CA THR A 262 -20.27 3.46 -9.23
C THR A 262 -20.52 4.47 -10.35
N ASN A 263 -19.44 4.88 -11.02
CA ASN A 263 -19.44 5.89 -12.07
C ASN A 263 -20.15 7.18 -11.58
N THR A 264 -19.72 7.67 -10.43
CA THR A 264 -20.30 8.80 -9.68
C THR A 264 -19.16 9.54 -8.96
N MET A 265 -18.53 10.49 -9.65
CA MET A 265 -17.36 11.21 -9.11
C MET A 265 -17.77 12.30 -8.12
N ALA A 266 -17.20 12.26 -6.92
CA ALA A 266 -17.24 13.39 -5.99
C ALA A 266 -16.41 14.56 -6.53
N LEU A 267 -16.99 15.77 -6.50
CA LEU A 267 -16.40 16.99 -7.06
C LEU A 267 -16.05 18.04 -6.00
N SER A 268 -16.84 18.11 -4.93
CA SER A 268 -16.56 19.00 -3.79
C SER A 268 -17.35 18.58 -2.54
N LEU A 269 -16.86 19.02 -1.39
CA LEU A 269 -17.49 18.87 -0.08
C LEU A 269 -17.89 20.26 0.43
N ASN A 270 -19.07 20.39 1.06
CA ASN A 270 -19.47 21.60 1.76
C ASN A 270 -20.00 21.23 3.15
N GLN A 271 -19.42 21.78 4.21
CA GLN A 271 -20.01 21.68 5.55
C GLN A 271 -21.24 22.59 5.65
N LEU A 272 -22.28 22.09 6.31
CA LEU A 272 -23.55 22.78 6.53
C LEU A 272 -23.60 23.38 7.94
N GLY A 273 -24.29 24.51 8.08
CA GLY A 273 -24.47 25.15 9.39
C GLY A 273 -25.26 24.27 10.38
N LYS A 274 -25.07 24.50 11.69
CA LYS A 274 -25.59 23.69 12.81
C LYS A 274 -27.12 23.55 12.95
N LYS A 275 -27.92 23.99 11.97
CA LYS A 275 -29.39 23.91 11.93
C LYS A 275 -29.90 23.54 10.53
N THR A 276 -29.96 22.24 10.24
CA THR A 276 -30.35 21.67 8.95
C THR A 276 -31.56 20.73 9.08
N LYS A 277 -32.21 20.45 7.94
CA LYS A 277 -33.21 19.37 7.86
C LYS A 277 -32.53 18.02 8.07
N ALA A 278 -33.20 17.12 8.80
CA ALA A 278 -32.75 15.75 9.09
C ALA A 278 -31.34 15.60 9.74
N GLY A 279 -30.76 16.68 10.26
CA GLY A 279 -29.43 16.66 10.90
C GLY A 279 -28.25 16.54 9.95
N ALA A 280 -28.42 16.80 8.65
CA ALA A 280 -27.32 16.78 7.68
C ALA A 280 -26.23 17.80 8.07
N ARG A 281 -24.97 17.37 8.18
CA ARG A 281 -23.80 18.25 8.41
C ARG A 281 -23.01 18.50 7.14
N TRP A 282 -23.22 17.70 6.09
CA TRP A 282 -22.42 17.73 4.87
C TRP A 282 -23.28 17.62 3.61
N GLU A 283 -22.94 18.42 2.60
CA GLU A 283 -23.31 18.22 1.20
C GLU A 283 -22.10 17.72 0.41
N VAL A 284 -22.27 16.59 -0.28
CA VAL A 284 -21.28 16.04 -1.22
C VAL A 284 -21.79 16.26 -2.63
N LYS A 285 -21.11 17.12 -3.39
CA LYS A 285 -21.45 17.40 -4.79
C LYS A 285 -20.81 16.33 -5.68
N THR A 286 -21.59 15.77 -6.59
CA THR A 286 -21.12 14.80 -7.59
C THR A 286 -21.45 15.24 -9.01
N ASP A 287 -20.86 14.56 -9.99
CA ASP A 287 -21.25 14.61 -11.42
C ASP A 287 -22.72 14.25 -11.70
N ARG A 288 -23.39 13.55 -10.78
CA ARG A 288 -24.79 13.09 -10.88
C ARG A 288 -25.77 13.80 -9.93
N GLY A 289 -25.33 14.86 -9.24
CA GLY A 289 -26.14 15.63 -8.29
C GLY A 289 -25.50 15.77 -6.91
N THR A 290 -26.20 16.40 -5.97
CA THR A 290 -25.70 16.62 -4.59
C THR A 290 -26.45 15.73 -3.60
N VAL A 291 -25.72 15.04 -2.73
CA VAL A 291 -26.26 14.19 -1.66
C VAL A 291 -25.91 14.73 -0.28
N LYS A 292 -26.72 14.36 0.73
CA LYS A 292 -26.63 14.91 2.09
C LYS A 292 -26.29 13.82 3.09
N SER A 293 -25.47 14.15 4.08
CA SER A 293 -25.09 13.21 5.13
C SER A 293 -24.95 13.85 6.50
N LYS A 294 -25.08 13.04 7.55
CA LYS A 294 -24.64 13.39 8.91
C LYS A 294 -23.12 13.32 9.01
N GLN A 295 -22.52 12.20 8.58
CA GLN A 295 -21.07 11.96 8.58
C GLN A 295 -20.55 11.72 7.15
N VAL A 296 -19.30 12.10 6.85
CA VAL A 296 -18.63 11.81 5.56
C VAL A 296 -17.30 11.09 5.82
N VAL A 297 -16.99 10.06 5.03
CA VAL A 297 -15.73 9.30 5.12
C VAL A 297 -14.95 9.41 3.81
N LEU A 298 -13.73 9.94 3.89
CA LEU A 298 -12.75 10.02 2.80
C LEU A 298 -11.95 8.71 2.75
N ALA A 299 -12.23 7.88 1.75
CA ALA A 299 -11.49 6.66 1.41
C ALA A 299 -10.79 6.79 0.04
N THR A 300 -10.53 8.02 -0.41
CA THR A 300 -10.04 8.38 -1.76
C THR A 300 -8.52 8.28 -1.94
N ASN A 301 -7.75 8.01 -0.88
CA ASN A 301 -6.31 7.75 -0.94
C ASN A 301 -5.51 8.87 -1.64
N GLY A 302 -4.83 8.60 -2.77
CA GLY A 302 -4.09 9.64 -3.52
C GLY A 302 -4.96 10.70 -4.19
N PHE A 303 -6.28 10.53 -4.24
CA PHE A 303 -7.21 11.56 -4.74
C PHE A 303 -7.80 12.42 -3.61
N THR A 304 -7.37 12.24 -2.36
CA THR A 304 -7.86 13.05 -1.22
C THR A 304 -7.53 14.54 -1.36
N PRO A 305 -6.29 14.95 -1.74
CA PRO A 305 -5.97 16.38 -1.88
C PRO A 305 -6.77 17.08 -2.98
N ALA A 306 -7.15 16.35 -4.04
CA ALA A 306 -7.98 16.84 -5.13
C ALA A 306 -9.39 17.23 -4.68
N LEU A 307 -9.92 16.52 -3.67
CA LEU A 307 -11.29 16.68 -3.17
C LEU A 307 -11.35 17.58 -1.93
N HIS A 308 -10.24 17.75 -1.20
CA HIS A 308 -10.23 18.33 0.13
C HIS A 308 -9.09 19.36 0.33
N PRO A 309 -9.39 20.67 0.19
CA PRO A 309 -8.39 21.74 0.34
C PRO A 309 -7.66 21.77 1.69
N GLY A 310 -8.32 21.49 2.82
CA GLY A 310 -7.68 21.45 4.15
C GLY A 310 -6.51 20.44 4.22
N ILE A 311 -6.80 19.16 3.99
CA ILE A 311 -5.79 18.10 3.80
C ILE A 311 -4.74 18.49 2.76
N ALA A 312 -5.10 19.07 1.61
CA ALA A 312 -4.12 19.51 0.61
C ALA A 312 -3.16 20.59 1.15
N SER A 313 -3.67 21.55 1.92
CA SER A 313 -2.87 22.62 2.52
C SER A 313 -1.92 22.16 3.63
N THR A 314 -2.10 20.95 4.19
CA THR A 314 -1.11 20.34 5.10
C THR A 314 0.23 20.04 4.41
N ASN A 315 0.21 19.84 3.09
CA ASN A 315 1.30 19.23 2.30
C ASN A 315 1.81 17.86 2.86
N PHE A 316 1.05 17.23 3.75
CA PHE A 316 1.43 15.99 4.45
C PHE A 316 1.08 14.72 3.64
N THR A 317 0.48 14.89 2.46
CA THR A 317 -0.02 13.79 1.62
C THR A 317 0.58 13.88 0.21
N MET A 318 1.27 12.82 -0.20
CA MET A 318 1.98 12.76 -1.47
C MET A 318 1.41 11.61 -2.32
N PRO A 319 0.53 11.88 -3.29
CA PRO A 319 0.08 10.87 -4.24
C PRO A 319 1.24 10.37 -5.10
N VAL A 320 1.31 9.06 -5.32
CA VAL A 320 2.39 8.43 -6.12
C VAL A 320 1.79 7.43 -7.10
N ARG A 321 2.23 7.48 -8.36
CA ARG A 321 1.79 6.54 -9.39
C ARG A 321 2.69 5.30 -9.39
N ASN A 322 2.24 4.25 -8.72
CA ASN A 322 2.91 2.95 -8.79
C ASN A 322 2.57 2.23 -10.10
N GLN A 323 3.48 1.38 -10.57
CA GLN A 323 3.31 0.55 -11.75
C GLN A 323 3.51 -0.93 -11.43
N VAL A 324 2.76 -1.77 -12.13
CA VAL A 324 2.76 -3.23 -11.97
C VAL A 324 2.64 -3.89 -13.35
N SER A 325 3.36 -4.99 -13.54
CA SER A 325 3.36 -5.82 -14.73
C SER A 325 2.90 -7.24 -14.39
N ALA A 326 2.11 -7.84 -15.28
CA ALA A 326 1.85 -9.28 -15.30
C ALA A 326 2.68 -9.91 -16.41
N VAL A 327 3.47 -10.93 -16.07
CA VAL A 327 4.41 -11.59 -16.99
C VAL A 327 4.33 -13.11 -16.86
N THR A 328 4.92 -13.82 -17.82
CA THR A 328 5.02 -15.29 -17.81
C THR A 328 6.44 -15.76 -18.16
N PRO A 329 6.92 -16.85 -17.53
CA PRO A 329 8.15 -17.52 -17.89
C PRO A 329 8.06 -18.22 -19.25
N SER A 330 9.21 -18.57 -19.81
CA SER A 330 9.34 -19.43 -20.99
C SER A 330 9.61 -20.90 -20.62
N ALA A 331 10.06 -21.17 -19.40
CA ALA A 331 10.15 -22.51 -18.82
C ALA A 331 8.79 -23.04 -18.33
N ASN A 332 8.65 -24.36 -18.22
CA ASN A 332 7.54 -25.00 -17.52
C ASN A 332 7.78 -24.95 -16.00
N THR A 333 6.88 -24.32 -15.26
CA THR A 333 7.04 -24.05 -13.81
C THR A 333 6.11 -24.88 -12.92
N THR A 334 5.30 -25.77 -13.49
CA THR A 334 4.19 -26.48 -12.79
C THR A 334 4.64 -27.13 -11.47
N ASP A 335 5.75 -27.86 -11.48
CA ASP A 335 6.28 -28.58 -10.30
C ASP A 335 7.35 -27.80 -9.53
N ASN A 336 7.72 -26.61 -10.00
CA ASN A 336 8.75 -25.80 -9.37
C ASN A 336 8.19 -25.02 -8.17
N LYS A 337 8.65 -25.40 -6.97
CA LYS A 337 8.17 -24.85 -5.69
C LYS A 337 8.45 -23.34 -5.52
N VAL A 338 9.44 -22.77 -6.21
CA VAL A 338 9.75 -21.34 -6.12
C VAL A 338 8.58 -20.49 -6.64
N PHE A 339 7.85 -20.99 -7.64
CA PHE A 339 6.63 -20.35 -8.17
C PHE A 339 5.37 -20.61 -7.32
N ARG A 340 5.52 -21.19 -6.13
CA ARG A 340 4.45 -21.35 -5.12
C ARG A 340 4.68 -20.46 -3.88
N ARG A 341 5.62 -19.51 -3.99
CA ARG A 341 6.01 -18.51 -2.98
C ARG A 341 5.79 -17.09 -3.51
N SER A 342 5.82 -16.10 -2.62
CA SER A 342 5.92 -14.68 -2.98
C SER A 342 7.19 -14.06 -2.41
N ASN A 343 7.63 -12.91 -2.90
CA ASN A 343 8.81 -12.24 -2.35
C ASN A 343 8.80 -10.72 -2.53
N SER A 344 9.81 -10.07 -1.96
CA SER A 344 10.29 -8.74 -2.37
C SER A 344 11.81 -8.68 -2.26
N VAL A 345 12.44 -7.92 -3.16
CA VAL A 345 13.88 -7.62 -3.16
C VAL A 345 14.02 -6.12 -2.89
N PRO A 346 14.46 -5.69 -1.68
CA PRO A 346 14.46 -4.28 -1.29
C PRO A 346 15.71 -3.53 -1.76
N ASP A 347 16.74 -4.24 -2.22
CA ASP A 347 18.09 -3.74 -2.53
C ASP A 347 18.56 -4.11 -3.94
N LEU A 348 17.65 -4.54 -4.82
CA LEU A 348 17.95 -4.79 -6.23
C LEU A 348 18.35 -3.46 -6.90
N HIS A 349 19.44 -3.48 -7.70
CA HIS A 349 20.00 -2.28 -8.32
C HIS A 349 18.99 -1.50 -9.20
N SER A 350 18.04 -2.20 -9.83
CA SER A 350 16.94 -1.61 -10.62
C SER A 350 15.74 -1.13 -9.76
N GLY A 351 15.94 -1.00 -8.45
CA GLY A 351 14.93 -0.57 -7.49
C GLY A 351 14.16 -1.71 -6.82
N ASN A 352 13.48 -1.35 -5.73
CA ASN A 352 12.72 -2.26 -4.88
C ASN A 352 11.60 -2.92 -5.69
N VAL A 353 11.57 -4.25 -5.76
CA VAL A 353 10.52 -5.01 -6.45
C VAL A 353 9.78 -5.95 -5.50
N TYR A 354 8.49 -6.13 -5.70
CA TYR A 354 7.67 -7.16 -5.06
C TYR A 354 7.06 -8.09 -6.12
N ILE A 355 7.01 -9.39 -5.80
CA ILE A 355 6.70 -10.45 -6.77
C ILE A 355 5.73 -11.47 -6.18
N ALA A 356 4.68 -11.82 -6.93
CA ALA A 356 3.71 -12.86 -6.59
C ALA A 356 3.37 -13.73 -7.81
N ALA A 357 3.76 -15.00 -7.78
CA ALA A 357 3.28 -16.00 -8.73
C ALA A 357 1.81 -16.35 -8.46
N GLN A 358 1.05 -16.61 -9.52
CA GLN A 358 -0.37 -16.97 -9.42
C GLN A 358 -0.53 -18.47 -9.10
N PRO A 359 -1.34 -18.83 -8.09
CA PRO A 359 -1.42 -20.20 -7.59
C PRO A 359 -2.09 -21.15 -8.61
N PRO A 360 -1.80 -22.46 -8.56
CA PRO A 360 -2.53 -23.46 -9.34
C PRO A 360 -4.04 -23.38 -9.10
N GLY A 361 -4.83 -23.36 -10.17
CA GLY A 361 -6.29 -23.24 -10.12
C GLY A 361 -6.83 -21.81 -10.29
N ALA A 362 -6.04 -20.77 -10.03
CA ALA A 362 -6.41 -19.40 -10.39
C ALA A 362 -6.53 -19.23 -11.91
N LYS A 363 -7.37 -18.28 -12.36
CA LYS A 363 -7.66 -18.00 -13.80
C LYS A 363 -6.39 -17.97 -14.68
N ASN A 364 -5.33 -17.37 -14.16
CA ASN A 364 -4.07 -17.10 -14.84
C ASN A 364 -2.87 -17.78 -14.13
N ALA A 365 -3.09 -18.99 -13.59
CA ALA A 365 -2.09 -19.76 -12.85
C ALA A 365 -0.73 -19.84 -13.57
N GLY A 366 0.37 -19.70 -12.83
CA GLY A 366 1.73 -19.71 -13.38
C GLY A 366 2.17 -18.39 -14.03
N SER A 367 1.29 -17.40 -14.19
CA SER A 367 1.74 -16.02 -14.41
C SER A 367 2.31 -15.40 -13.13
N VAL A 368 3.03 -14.29 -13.26
CA VAL A 368 3.71 -13.62 -12.15
C VAL A 368 3.41 -12.13 -12.21
N VAL A 369 2.97 -11.57 -11.09
CA VAL A 369 2.68 -10.14 -10.92
C VAL A 369 3.87 -9.49 -10.21
N ILE A 370 4.38 -8.39 -10.77
CA ILE A 370 5.63 -7.73 -10.37
C ILE A 370 5.39 -6.22 -10.34
N GLY A 371 5.75 -5.55 -9.25
CA GLY A 371 5.63 -4.09 -9.16
C GLY A 371 6.72 -3.46 -8.29
N GLY A 372 6.80 -2.12 -8.34
CA GLY A 372 7.82 -1.34 -7.64
C GLY A 372 8.67 -0.50 -8.60
N SER A 373 9.97 -0.40 -8.34
CA SER A 373 10.97 0.28 -9.18
C SER A 373 10.68 1.75 -9.53
N THR A 374 9.92 2.47 -8.70
CA THR A 374 9.60 3.90 -8.95
C THR A 374 10.85 4.78 -9.02
N GLN A 375 11.96 4.39 -8.37
CA GLN A 375 13.26 5.09 -8.51
C GLN A 375 13.85 5.10 -9.92
N MET A 376 13.33 4.30 -10.86
CA MET A 376 13.71 4.39 -12.28
C MET A 376 13.12 5.64 -12.96
N SER A 377 12.08 6.24 -12.39
CA SER A 377 11.51 7.51 -12.84
C SER A 377 12.24 8.70 -12.20
N PRO A 378 12.64 9.74 -12.97
CA PRO A 378 13.29 10.93 -12.41
C PRO A 378 12.48 11.66 -11.33
N THR A 379 11.14 11.59 -11.39
CA THR A 379 10.23 12.17 -10.37
C THR A 379 9.90 11.21 -9.23
N ARG A 380 10.40 9.96 -9.30
CA ARG A 380 9.92 8.80 -8.54
C ARG A 380 8.40 8.58 -8.62
N GLU A 381 7.78 9.03 -9.70
CA GLU A 381 6.32 9.05 -9.91
C GLU A 381 5.51 9.84 -8.84
N ARG A 382 6.18 10.73 -8.09
CA ARG A 382 5.58 11.51 -6.99
C ARG A 382 4.78 12.71 -7.49
N TYR A 383 3.70 13.02 -6.78
CA TYR A 383 2.68 14.02 -7.11
C TYR A 383 1.97 13.79 -8.46
N ILE A 384 1.95 12.54 -8.94
CA ILE A 384 1.25 12.12 -10.17
C ILE A 384 -0.02 11.36 -9.80
N THR A 385 -1.18 11.85 -10.25
CA THR A 385 -2.48 11.14 -10.18
C THR A 385 -2.99 10.63 -11.53
N ASP A 386 -2.24 10.86 -12.61
CA ASP A 386 -2.56 10.37 -13.97
C ASP A 386 -2.26 8.87 -14.12
N ASP A 387 -3.24 8.01 -13.83
CA ASP A 387 -3.16 6.56 -14.07
C ASP A 387 -3.54 6.14 -15.51
N THR A 388 -3.48 7.06 -16.50
CA THR A 388 -3.76 6.74 -17.93
C THR A 388 -2.54 6.23 -18.70
N ALA A 389 -1.33 6.57 -18.26
CA ALA A 389 -0.07 6.20 -18.94
C ALA A 389 0.73 5.11 -18.20
N ILE A 390 1.73 4.58 -18.92
CA ILE A 390 2.79 3.68 -18.46
C ILE A 390 4.11 4.46 -18.50
N ASN A 391 5.03 4.19 -17.57
CA ASN A 391 6.42 4.63 -17.63
C ASN A 391 7.29 3.49 -18.20
N ASP A 392 7.89 3.73 -19.37
CA ASP A 392 8.69 2.73 -20.11
C ASP A 392 9.94 2.27 -19.34
N GLN A 393 10.57 3.17 -18.57
CA GLN A 393 11.78 2.85 -17.79
C GLN A 393 11.44 1.90 -16.63
N ILE A 394 10.29 2.10 -16.00
CA ILE A 394 9.77 1.17 -14.98
C ILE A 394 9.32 -0.14 -15.65
N ALA A 395 8.61 -0.09 -16.78
CA ALA A 395 8.13 -1.28 -17.49
C ALA A 395 9.27 -2.21 -17.90
N TYR A 396 10.31 -1.67 -18.52
CA TYR A 396 11.53 -2.40 -18.90
C TYR A 396 12.14 -3.18 -17.72
N VAL A 397 12.19 -2.57 -16.54
CA VAL A 397 12.69 -3.22 -15.32
C VAL A 397 11.73 -4.32 -14.84
N LEU A 398 10.42 -4.05 -14.74
CA LEU A 398 9.44 -5.03 -14.27
C LEU A 398 9.36 -6.26 -15.20
N HIS A 399 9.55 -6.07 -16.52
CA HIS A 399 9.63 -7.16 -17.51
C HIS A 399 10.87 -8.03 -17.34
N GLY A 400 11.99 -7.45 -16.89
CA GLY A 400 13.25 -8.14 -16.65
C GLY A 400 13.36 -8.80 -15.27
N ALA A 401 12.87 -8.14 -14.22
CA ALA A 401 13.09 -8.48 -12.82
C ALA A 401 12.74 -9.94 -12.47
N ALA A 402 11.73 -10.51 -13.11
CA ALA A 402 11.34 -11.91 -12.93
C ALA A 402 12.49 -12.90 -13.22
N ARG A 403 13.19 -12.71 -14.34
CA ARG A 403 14.34 -13.55 -14.75
C ARG A 403 15.48 -13.46 -13.77
N THR A 404 15.70 -12.25 -13.25
CA THR A 404 16.70 -11.96 -12.23
C THR A 404 16.37 -12.69 -10.92
N VAL A 405 15.15 -12.55 -10.39
CA VAL A 405 14.77 -13.03 -9.04
C VAL A 405 14.45 -14.53 -8.97
N TYR A 406 13.93 -15.13 -10.04
CA TYR A 406 13.79 -16.59 -10.11
C TYR A 406 15.07 -17.28 -10.62
N GLY A 407 15.99 -16.55 -11.26
CA GLY A 407 17.15 -17.11 -11.95
C GLY A 407 16.80 -17.68 -13.33
N TYR A 408 17.77 -17.63 -14.26
CA TYR A 408 17.57 -18.00 -15.66
C TYR A 408 17.19 -19.46 -15.88
N GLU A 409 17.68 -20.38 -15.04
CA GLU A 409 17.36 -21.82 -15.13
C GLU A 409 15.88 -22.10 -14.81
N ASN A 410 15.32 -21.42 -13.80
CA ASN A 410 13.93 -21.57 -13.39
C ASN A 410 12.95 -20.83 -14.31
N TRP A 411 13.36 -19.71 -14.92
CA TRP A 411 12.50 -18.85 -15.74
C TRP A 411 12.54 -19.17 -17.25
N GLY A 412 13.70 -19.60 -17.75
CA GLY A 412 13.97 -19.76 -19.17
C GLY A 412 14.54 -18.51 -19.86
N GLY A 413 14.79 -18.66 -21.16
CA GLY A 413 15.53 -17.68 -21.98
C GLY A 413 14.80 -16.36 -22.27
N SER A 414 13.49 -16.27 -22.04
CA SER A 414 12.69 -15.07 -22.29
C SER A 414 11.55 -14.87 -21.30
N THR A 415 11.05 -13.64 -21.23
CA THR A 415 9.81 -13.26 -20.55
C THR A 415 8.75 -12.96 -21.60
N LYS A 416 7.51 -13.42 -21.40
CA LYS A 416 6.35 -12.91 -22.14
C LYS A 416 5.55 -11.97 -21.24
N VAL A 417 5.42 -10.72 -21.64
CA VAL A 417 4.53 -9.74 -21.00
C VAL A 417 3.07 -10.10 -21.31
N ILE A 418 2.20 -10.03 -20.30
CA ILE A 418 0.75 -10.13 -20.46
C ILE A 418 0.16 -8.71 -20.55
N GLN A 419 0.46 -7.87 -19.56
CA GLN A 419 -0.14 -6.55 -19.39
C GLN A 419 0.64 -5.71 -18.39
N ASP A 420 0.76 -4.41 -18.66
CA ASP A 420 1.25 -3.39 -17.72
C ASP A 420 0.09 -2.48 -17.29
N TRP A 421 0.11 -2.01 -16.05
CA TRP A 421 -0.86 -1.02 -15.55
C TRP A 421 -0.27 -0.16 -14.43
N THR A 422 -0.81 1.05 -14.27
CA THR A 422 -0.47 1.99 -13.20
C THR A 422 -1.58 2.08 -12.16
N GLY A 423 -1.31 2.67 -11.00
CA GLY A 423 -2.30 2.91 -9.96
C GLY A 423 -1.82 3.87 -8.88
N ILE A 424 -2.71 4.75 -8.44
CA ILE A 424 -2.37 5.86 -7.55
C ILE A 424 -2.44 5.45 -6.08
N VAL A 425 -1.28 5.40 -5.41
CA VAL A 425 -1.18 5.30 -3.94
C VAL A 425 -1.04 6.70 -3.33
N CYS A 426 -0.94 6.79 -2.00
CA CYS A 426 -0.50 8.00 -1.31
C CYS A 426 0.46 7.63 -0.18
N GLU A 427 1.59 8.35 -0.15
CA GLU A 427 2.62 8.32 0.88
C GLU A 427 2.44 9.51 1.85
N THR A 428 2.92 9.38 3.08
CA THR A 428 3.15 10.49 4.02
C THR A 428 4.66 10.63 4.28
N PRO A 429 5.16 11.79 4.76
CA PRO A 429 6.59 11.98 5.05
C PRO A 429 7.20 10.96 6.03
N ASP A 430 6.38 10.34 6.88
CA ASP A 430 6.76 9.41 7.95
C ASP A 430 6.28 7.96 7.74
N GLY A 431 5.66 7.63 6.60
CA GLY A 431 5.30 6.26 6.24
C GLY A 431 4.00 5.71 6.82
N PHE A 432 3.24 6.46 7.63
CA PHE A 432 2.02 5.97 8.30
C PHE A 432 0.70 6.48 7.68
N PRO A 433 -0.44 5.80 7.85
CA PRO A 433 -1.73 6.24 7.32
C PRO A 433 -2.38 7.38 8.12
N LEU A 434 -3.33 8.09 7.50
CA LEU A 434 -4.14 9.12 8.16
C LEU A 434 -5.55 8.59 8.41
N VAL A 435 -5.88 8.34 9.68
CA VAL A 435 -7.12 7.71 10.12
C VAL A 435 -7.73 8.48 11.29
N GLY A 436 -9.00 8.89 11.20
CA GLY A 436 -9.70 9.60 12.30
C GLY A 436 -10.59 10.74 11.80
N GLU A 437 -11.06 11.58 12.72
CA GLU A 437 -11.79 12.82 12.36
C GLU A 437 -10.81 13.86 11.79
N VAL A 438 -11.29 14.68 10.85
CA VAL A 438 -10.54 15.82 10.28
C VAL A 438 -10.62 16.99 11.28
N PRO A 439 -9.48 17.55 11.74
CA PRO A 439 -9.47 18.62 12.74
C PRO A 439 -10.37 19.81 12.37
N ALA A 440 -11.19 20.24 13.33
CA ALA A 440 -12.20 21.29 13.21
C ALA A 440 -13.38 21.03 12.24
N GLU A 441 -13.38 19.95 11.44
CA GLU A 441 -14.41 19.65 10.45
C GLU A 441 -15.42 18.58 10.95
N ASP A 442 -16.18 18.93 12.01
CA ASP A 442 -17.21 18.10 12.70
C ASP A 442 -17.97 17.14 11.75
N GLY A 443 -17.78 15.84 11.97
CA GLY A 443 -18.41 14.76 11.22
C GLY A 443 -17.72 14.36 9.91
N LEU A 444 -16.54 14.90 9.59
CA LEU A 444 -15.71 14.46 8.47
C LEU A 444 -14.56 13.57 8.93
N TRP A 445 -14.40 12.44 8.25
CA TRP A 445 -13.51 11.36 8.66
C TRP A 445 -12.56 10.98 7.52
N ALA A 446 -11.32 10.66 7.83
CA ALA A 446 -10.31 10.20 6.86
C ALA A 446 -9.87 8.77 7.17
N ILE A 447 -9.57 8.00 6.12
CA ILE A 447 -8.89 6.69 6.19
C ILE A 447 -8.03 6.48 4.93
N VAL A 448 -7.00 7.32 4.82
CA VAL A 448 -6.26 7.60 3.57
C VAL A 448 -4.75 7.40 3.73
N CYS A 449 -4.03 7.43 2.60
CA CYS A 449 -2.56 7.40 2.54
C CYS A 449 -1.94 6.19 3.25
N MET A 450 -2.38 5.00 2.88
CA MET A 450 -1.88 3.72 3.42
C MET A 450 -0.43 3.39 2.98
N ASN A 451 0.34 4.33 2.44
CA ASN A 451 1.74 4.20 1.98
C ASN A 451 2.04 3.01 1.03
N GLY A 452 1.01 2.42 0.41
CA GLY A 452 1.08 1.20 -0.39
C GLY A 452 0.65 -0.08 0.36
N HIS A 453 0.64 -0.05 1.69
CA HIS A 453 0.38 -1.16 2.61
C HIS A 453 -1.12 -1.33 2.91
N GLY A 454 -1.98 -0.96 1.95
CA GLY A 454 -3.44 -0.97 2.12
C GLY A 454 -4.01 -2.34 2.48
N MET A 455 -3.45 -3.44 1.94
CA MET A 455 -3.88 -4.81 2.27
C MET A 455 -3.31 -5.32 3.62
N ALA A 456 -2.55 -4.50 4.34
CA ALA A 456 -1.91 -4.80 5.62
C ALA A 456 -2.21 -3.78 6.74
N TRP A 457 -2.87 -2.64 6.46
CA TRP A 457 -3.37 -1.72 7.50
C TRP A 457 -4.86 -1.36 7.37
N ALA A 458 -5.41 -1.23 6.16
CA ALA A 458 -6.66 -0.51 5.96
C ALA A 458 -7.88 -1.19 6.60
N TYR A 459 -7.94 -2.52 6.57
CA TYR A 459 -9.09 -3.26 7.10
C TYR A 459 -9.21 -3.10 8.62
N ARG A 460 -8.09 -3.15 9.36
CA ARG A 460 -8.09 -2.93 10.82
C ARG A 460 -8.15 -1.44 11.20
N SER A 461 -7.58 -0.55 10.39
CA SER A 461 -7.77 0.90 10.54
C SER A 461 -9.24 1.30 10.43
N ALA A 462 -10.04 0.58 9.62
CA ALA A 462 -11.47 0.80 9.55
C ALA A 462 -12.23 0.38 10.82
N GLU A 463 -11.71 -0.57 11.63
CA GLU A 463 -12.30 -0.88 12.95
C GLU A 463 -12.11 0.31 13.90
N ALA A 464 -10.88 0.81 14.03
CA ALA A 464 -10.58 1.96 14.86
C ALA A 464 -11.31 3.23 14.42
N LEU A 465 -11.45 3.46 13.11
CA LEU A 465 -12.26 4.56 12.59
C LEU A 465 -13.73 4.43 13.00
N VAL A 466 -14.30 3.22 12.92
CA VAL A 466 -15.69 2.99 13.31
C VAL A 466 -15.88 3.11 14.82
N ASP A 467 -14.93 2.66 15.64
CA ASP A 467 -14.93 2.94 17.08
C ASP A 467 -14.94 4.45 17.40
N MET A 468 -14.13 5.24 16.71
CA MET A 468 -14.15 6.70 16.86
C MET A 468 -15.49 7.29 16.43
N MET A 469 -16.06 6.84 15.30
CA MET A 469 -17.35 7.32 14.77
C MET A 469 -18.56 6.93 15.61
N THR A 470 -18.60 5.73 16.20
CA THR A 470 -19.77 5.21 16.92
C THR A 470 -19.68 5.36 18.44
N GLU A 471 -18.47 5.37 19.02
CA GLU A 471 -18.27 5.48 20.47
C GLU A 471 -17.58 6.79 20.93
N GLY A 472 -17.03 7.58 20.01
CA GLY A 472 -16.26 8.77 20.35
C GLY A 472 -14.90 8.48 21.01
N LYS A 473 -14.30 7.31 20.75
CA LYS A 473 -13.06 6.85 21.40
C LYS A 473 -12.07 6.25 20.40
N THR A 474 -10.78 6.54 20.58
CA THR A 474 -9.70 5.75 19.96
C THR A 474 -9.50 4.44 20.76
N PRO A 475 -9.43 3.26 20.12
CA PRO A 475 -9.09 2.02 20.81
C PRO A 475 -7.64 2.00 21.30
N LYS A 476 -7.39 1.46 22.50
CA LYS A 476 -6.03 1.43 23.12
C LYS A 476 -4.97 0.62 22.36
N TRP A 477 -5.39 -0.21 21.41
CA TRP A 477 -4.51 -1.00 20.54
C TRP A 477 -4.10 -0.24 19.26
N PHE A 478 -4.79 0.85 18.93
CA PHE A 478 -4.54 1.62 17.72
C PHE A 478 -3.28 2.48 17.88
N PRO A 479 -2.37 2.53 16.89
CA PRO A 479 -1.18 3.38 16.96
C PRO A 479 -1.53 4.88 16.95
N GLU A 480 -0.91 5.66 17.82
CA GLU A 480 -1.03 7.13 17.81
C GLU A 480 -0.54 7.72 16.47
N GLN A 481 0.52 7.11 15.91
CA GLN A 481 1.14 7.42 14.63
C GLN A 481 0.19 7.26 13.42
N PHE A 482 -0.97 6.63 13.58
CA PHE A 482 -1.96 6.44 12.51
C PHE A 482 -3.06 7.51 12.54
N LYS A 483 -3.11 8.39 13.55
CA LYS A 483 -4.16 9.41 13.69
C LYS A 483 -4.10 10.46 12.57
N ALA A 484 -5.25 10.88 12.06
CA ALA A 484 -5.33 11.91 11.01
C ALA A 484 -4.83 13.29 11.48
N GLN A 485 -5.05 13.63 12.76
CA GLN A 485 -4.71 14.93 13.37
C GLN A 485 -3.25 15.37 13.14
N ARG A 486 -2.30 14.42 13.13
CA ARG A 486 -0.86 14.71 12.98
C ARG A 486 -0.47 15.45 11.70
N ALA A 487 -1.27 15.35 10.63
CA ALA A 487 -1.05 16.10 9.40
C ALA A 487 -1.16 17.63 9.59
N TRP A 488 -1.93 18.08 10.58
CA TRP A 488 -2.03 19.49 10.96
C TRP A 488 -1.01 19.86 12.05
N GLU A 489 -0.69 18.93 12.95
CA GLU A 489 0.34 19.14 13.99
C GLU A 489 1.74 19.33 13.38
N ALA A 490 2.03 18.65 12.26
CA ALA A 490 3.26 18.83 11.50
C ALA A 490 3.46 20.26 10.94
N GLN A 491 2.40 21.09 10.87
CA GLN A 491 2.51 22.51 10.49
C GLN A 491 2.74 23.43 11.70
N GLY A 492 2.77 22.91 12.93
CA GLY A 492 3.04 23.69 14.14
C GLY A 492 4.52 23.95 14.42
N ASN A 493 5.43 23.34 13.67
CA ASN A 493 6.88 23.50 13.81
C ASN A 493 7.44 24.42 12.71
N ASP A 494 7.36 25.74 12.93
CA ASP A 494 8.09 26.76 12.17
C ASP A 494 9.61 26.74 12.50
N GLU A 495 10.27 25.57 12.43
CA GLU A 495 11.73 25.42 12.63
C GLU A 495 12.28 24.09 12.04
N LEU A 496 12.37 23.98 10.70
CA LEU A 496 13.11 22.95 9.93
C LEU A 496 13.65 23.47 8.58
#